data_AF-A0A9P4Y825-F1
#
_entry.id   AF-A0A9P4Y825-F1
#
_cell.length_a   1.000
_cell.length_b   1.000
_cell.length_c   1.000
_cell.angle_alpha   90.00
_cell.angle_beta   90.00
_cell.angle_gamma   90.00
#
_symmetry.space_group_name_H-M   'P 1'
#
loop_
_entity.id
_entity.type
_entity.pdbx_description
1 polymer ?
#
loop_
_entity_poly.entity_id
_entity_poly.type
_entity_poly.pdbx_seq_one_letter_code
_entity_poly.pdbx_strand_id
1 'polypeptide(L)' 'WQNKLAGICSKYGVSTPQFSIFSDKRGQRTAWTSFVIIANCSFPARFWYDGKFLNNAREDAAEVA' A
#
# COMPACT_ATOMS: atom_id res chain seq x y z
N TRP A 1 1.74 -7.74 6.84
CA TRP A 1 0.79 -7.93 5.74
C TRP A 1 1.47 -8.01 4.39
N GLN A 2 2.46 -7.16 4.09
CA GLN A 2 3.17 -7.17 2.80
C GLN A 2 3.70 -8.57 2.38
N ASN A 3 4.44 -9.25 3.27
CA ASN A 3 4.98 -10.59 2.98
C ASN A 3 3.88 -11.65 2.78
N LYS A 4 2.77 -11.52 3.51
CA LYS A 4 1.64 -12.46 3.41
C LYS A 4 0.95 -12.31 2.06
N LEU A 5 0.72 -11.06 1.63
CA LEU A 5 0.17 -10.76 0.31
C LEU A 5 1.08 -11.26 -0.82
N ALA A 6 2.40 -11.07 -0.70
CA ALA A 6 3.36 -11.58 -1.68
C ALA A 6 3.34 -13.11 -1.78
N GLY A 7 3.25 -13.82 -0.64
CA GLY A 7 3.13 -15.28 -0.61
C GLY A 7 1.82 -15.77 -1.24
N ILE A 8 0.72 -15.06 -1.01
CA ILE A 8 -0.58 -15.33 -1.64
C ILE A 8 -0.48 -15.12 -3.15
N CYS A 9 0.01 -13.96 -3.61
CA CYS A 9 0.15 -13.67 -5.03
C CYS A 9 1.00 -14.74 -5.75
N SER A 10 2.13 -15.12 -5.16
CA SER A 10 2.99 -16.18 -5.67
C SER A 10 2.26 -17.53 -5.77
N LYS A 11 1.51 -17.91 -4.73
CA LYS A 11 0.72 -19.15 -4.71
C LYS A 11 -0.37 -19.20 -5.78
N TYR A 12 -0.96 -18.06 -6.11
CA TYR A 12 -2.02 -17.94 -7.13
C TYR A 12 -1.47 -17.62 -8.54
N GLY A 13 -0.15 -17.58 -8.73
CA GLY A 13 0.46 -17.24 -10.02
C GLY A 13 0.23 -15.78 -10.45
N VAL A 14 -0.09 -14.92 -9.50
CA VAL A 14 -0.35 -13.49 -9.72
C VAL A 14 0.97 -12.72 -9.67
N SER A 15 1.08 -11.67 -10.49
CA SER A 15 2.21 -10.74 -10.48
C SER A 15 2.51 -10.25 -9.06
N THR A 16 3.80 -10.08 -8.74
CA THR A 16 4.23 -9.57 -7.45
C THR A 16 3.54 -8.23 -7.12
N PRO A 17 3.00 -8.07 -5.91
CA PRO A 17 2.27 -6.86 -5.52
C PRO A 17 3.21 -5.65 -5.57
N GLN A 18 2.82 -4.62 -6.33
CA GLN A 18 3.61 -3.40 -6.47
C GLN A 18 3.05 -2.30 -5.56
N PHE A 19 3.82 -1.89 -4.56
CA PHE A 19 3.44 -0.81 -3.65
C PHE A 19 3.91 0.54 -4.20
N SER A 20 3.01 1.51 -4.22
CA SER A 20 3.31 2.90 -4.52
C SER A 20 2.86 3.77 -3.35
N ILE A 21 3.61 4.84 -3.11
CA ILE A 21 3.35 5.79 -2.03
C ILE A 21 2.89 7.09 -2.67
N PHE A 22 1.87 7.70 -2.08
CA PHE A 22 1.35 9.00 -2.49
C PHE A 22 1.41 9.98 -1.33
N SER A 23 1.88 11.20 -1.59
CA SER A 23 1.96 12.28 -0.62
C SER A 23 1.04 13.43 -1.00
N ASP A 24 0.27 13.92 -0.04
CA ASP A 24 -0.62 15.07 -0.18
C ASP A 24 -0.20 16.17 0.81
N LYS A 25 0.20 17.33 0.28
CA LYS A 25 0.70 18.43 1.11
C LYS A 25 -0.46 19.32 1.56
N ARG A 26 -0.88 19.16 2.82
CA ARG A 26 -1.97 19.92 3.46
C ARG A 26 -1.43 21.10 4.26
N GLY A 27 -0.81 22.05 3.55
CA GLY A 27 -0.16 23.21 4.16
C GLY A 27 1.15 22.83 4.86
N GLN A 28 1.16 22.87 6.19
CA GLN A 28 2.35 22.59 7.02
C GLN A 28 2.55 21.10 7.34
N ARG A 29 1.57 20.24 7.06
CA ARG A 29 1.67 18.78 7.24
C ARG A 29 1.54 18.07 5.90
N THR A 30 2.33 17.03 5.71
CA THR A 30 2.23 16.16 4.54
C THR A 30 1.55 14.86 4.97
N ALA A 31 0.39 14.59 4.41
CA ALA A 31 -0.30 13.33 4.57
C ALA A 31 0.25 12.32 3.55
N TRP A 32 0.42 11.07 3.97
CA TRP A 32 0.97 10.00 3.14
C TRP A 32 0.02 8.81 3.10
N THR A 33 -0.17 8.23 1.94
CA THR A 33 -0.94 7.00 1.76
C THR A 33 -0.15 6.05 0.88
N SER A 34 -0.57 4.79 0.83
CA SER A 34 -0.01 3.80 -0.08
C SER A 34 -1.12 3.10 -0.82
N PHE A 35 -0.84 2.65 -2.04
CA PHE A 35 -1.72 1.74 -2.76
C PHE A 35 -0.88 0.58 -3.29
N VAL A 36 -1.51 -0.59 -3.38
CA VAL A 36 -0.89 -1.79 -3.95
C VAL A 36 -1.57 -2.14 -5.27
N ILE A 37 -0.78 -2.45 -6.28
CA ILE A 37 -1.25 -2.90 -7.59
C ILE A 37 -1.01 -4.40 -7.69
N ILE A 38 -2.07 -5.15 -7.96
CA ILE A 38 -2.07 -6.61 -8.11
C ILE A 38 -2.91 -6.95 -9.34
N ALA A 39 -2.34 -7.68 -10.32
CA ALA A 39 -3.07 -8.11 -11.52
C ALA A 39 -3.82 -6.96 -12.23
N ASN A 40 -3.21 -5.78 -12.33
CA ASN A 40 -3.81 -4.58 -12.92
C ASN A 40 -4.99 -3.96 -12.13
N CYS A 41 -5.27 -4.45 -10.92
CA CYS A 41 -6.19 -3.85 -9.96
C CYS A 41 -5.41 -3.06 -8.90
N SER A 42 -5.88 -1.86 -8.56
CA SER A 42 -5.27 -1.02 -7.52
C SER A 42 -6.11 -0.99 -6.25
N PHE A 43 -5.45 -1.16 -5.11
CA PHE A 43 -6.06 -1.18 -3.79
C PHE A 43 -5.40 -0.11 -2.92
N PRO A 44 -6.09 1.00 -2.61
CA PRO A 44 -5.57 2.04 -1.75
C PRO A 44 -5.67 1.68 -0.27
N ALA A 45 -4.74 2.20 0.53
CA ALA A 45 -4.86 2.20 1.99
C ALA A 45 -6.09 3.02 2.41
N ARG A 46 -6.72 2.60 3.50
CA ARG A 46 -7.92 3.21 4.09
C ARG A 46 -7.62 4.56 4.72
N PHE A 47 -6.42 4.71 5.26
CA PHE A 47 -6.04 5.88 6.05
C PHE A 47 -4.86 6.63 5.47
N TRP A 48 -4.76 7.89 5.88
CA TRP A 48 -3.62 8.74 5.64
C TRP A 48 -2.74 8.76 6.90
N TYR A 49 -1.45 8.64 6.68
CA TYR A 49 -0.42 8.52 7.69
C TYR A 49 0.54 9.71 7.60
N ASP A 50 1.30 9.95 8.67
CA ASP A 50 2.44 10.87 8.61
C ASP A 50 3.61 10.19 7.87
N GLY A 51 4.58 10.95 7.38
CA GLY A 51 5.74 10.43 6.64
C GLY A 51 6.64 9.51 7.48
N LYS A 52 6.47 9.52 8.80
CA LYS A 52 7.11 8.58 9.73
C LYS A 52 6.49 7.18 9.71
N PHE A 53 5.26 7.05 9.20
CA PHE A 53 4.45 5.83 9.24
C PHE A 53 4.15 5.29 7.83
N LEU A 54 5.06 5.50 6.88
CA LEU A 54 4.92 4.98 5.51
C LEU A 54 4.82 3.45 5.46
N ASN A 55 5.50 2.75 6.37
CA ASN A 55 5.38 1.31 6.48
C ASN A 55 3.97 0.89 6.89
N ASN A 56 3.33 1.63 7.81
CA ASN A 56 1.95 1.37 8.22
C ASN A 56 0.98 1.57 7.05
N ALA A 57 1.21 2.59 6.21
CA ALA A 57 0.44 2.80 4.99
C ALA A 57 0.54 1.61 4.02
N ARG A 58 1.74 1.04 3.84
CA ARG A 58 1.93 -0.17 3.01
C ARG A 58 1.27 -1.39 3.60
N GLU A 59 1.36 -1.55 4.93
CA GLU A 59 0.72 -2.65 5.65
C GLU A 59 -0.80 -2.60 5.50
N ASP A 60 -1.40 -1.42 5.61
CA ASP A 60 -2.85 -1.22 5.42
C ASP A 60 -3.28 -1.47 3.97
N ALA A 61 -2.54 -0.96 2.99
CA ALA A 61 -2.80 -1.29 1.58
C ALA A 61 -2.70 -2.79 1.30
N ALA A 62 -1.75 -3.49 1.95
CA ALA A 62 -1.60 -4.93 1.82
C ALA A 62 -2.68 -5.74 2.57
N GLU A 63 -3.36 -5.15 3.55
CA GLU A 63 -4.48 -5.76 4.25
C GLU A 63 -5.78 -5.62 3.46
N VAL A 64 -5.92 -4.54 2.70
CA VAL A 64 -7.10 -4.25 1.85
C VAL A 64 -7.13 -5.13 0.60
N ALA A 65 -5.97 -5.55 0.10
CA ALA A 65 -5.81 -6.30 -1.15
C ALA A 65 -5.82 -7.82 -0.95
#